data_AF-A0A7W4TRE1-F1
#
_entry.id   AF-A0A7W4TRE1-F1
#
_cell.length_a   1.000
_cell.length_b   1.000
_cell.length_c   1.000
_cell.angle_alpha   90.00
_cell.angle_beta   90.00
_cell.angle_gamma   90.00
#
_symmetry.space_group_name_H-M   'P 1'
#
loop_
_entity.id
_entity.type
_entity.pdbx_description
1 polymer ?
#
loop_
_entity_poly.entity_id
_entity_poly.type
_entity_poly.pdbx_seq_one_letter_code
_entity_poly.pdbx_strand_id
1 'polypeptide(L)'
;MPWKPPMQERPPRDERVEACRDRGAHLQHADGRQAVLYCRVDTGWTCAGGHLWWRRWSAPHYRLEGLWFEDDDVVNDFILFGKRLAETLNDFDWGVFVFVGEQWKVRWMDADASRAFRERHDIEVYRL
;
A
#
# COMPACT_ATOMS: atom_id res chain seq x y z
N MET A 1 -8.60 29.62 -3.52
CA MET A 1 -8.30 28.29 -2.95
C MET A 1 -7.43 27.52 -3.93
N PRO A 2 -6.44 26.76 -3.45
CA PRO A 2 -5.43 26.16 -4.32
C PRO A 2 -6.04 25.09 -5.22
N TRP A 3 -5.62 25.10 -6.50
CA TRP A 3 -5.96 24.05 -7.46
C TRP A 3 -5.31 22.71 -7.10
N LYS A 4 -4.15 22.74 -6.44
CA LYS A 4 -3.42 21.56 -5.99
C LYS A 4 -3.80 21.20 -4.54
N PRO A 5 -3.71 19.92 -4.16
CA PRO A 5 -3.86 19.53 -2.76
C PRO A 5 -2.76 20.17 -1.90
N PRO A 6 -2.97 20.29 -0.58
CA PRO A 6 -1.97 20.80 0.35
C PRO A 6 -0.85 19.77 0.56
N MET A 7 0.03 19.64 -0.43
CA MET A 7 1.07 18.59 -0.52
C MET A 7 2.09 18.61 0.64
N GLN A 8 2.06 19.63 1.49
CA GLN A 8 2.95 19.76 2.65
C GLN A 8 2.38 19.08 3.90
N GLU A 9 1.08 18.79 3.91
CA GLU A 9 0.43 18.12 5.03
C GLU A 9 0.64 16.62 4.96
N ARG A 10 0.78 15.96 6.11
CA ARG A 10 0.90 14.51 6.19
C ARG A 10 -0.19 13.95 7.11
N PRO A 11 -0.67 12.72 6.85
CA PRO A 11 -1.56 12.05 7.78
C PRO A 11 -0.83 11.82 9.11
N PRO A 12 -1.56 11.74 10.24
CA PRO A 12 -0.97 11.31 11.50
C PRO A 12 -0.24 9.97 11.34
N ARG A 13 0.90 9.83 12.01
CA ARG A 13 1.69 8.59 11.98
C ARG A 13 0.86 7.40 12.49
N ASP A 14 0.88 6.30 11.75
CA ASP A 14 0.23 5.04 12.11
C ASP A 14 1.27 3.90 12.03
N GLU A 15 1.60 3.28 13.16
CA GLU A 15 2.64 2.24 13.22
C GLU A 15 2.32 1.01 12.36
N ARG A 16 1.04 0.72 12.10
CA ARG A 16 0.62 -0.42 11.28
C ARG A 16 0.93 -0.17 9.81
N VAL A 17 0.77 1.08 9.39
CA VAL A 17 1.18 1.55 8.06
C VAL A 17 2.71 1.55 7.95
N GLU A 18 3.42 2.04 8.97
CA GLU A 18 4.89 2.04 8.96
C GLU A 18 5.46 0.60 8.94
N ALA A 19 4.79 -0.37 9.55
CA ALA A 19 5.21 -1.77 9.56
C ALA A 19 5.21 -2.44 8.17
N CYS A 20 4.35 -1.97 7.26
CA CYS A 20 4.24 -2.45 5.87
C CYS A 20 4.76 -1.45 4.83
N ARG A 21 5.21 -0.25 5.24
CA ARG A 21 5.72 0.77 4.33
C ARG A 21 6.94 0.26 3.57
N ASP A 22 6.86 0.32 2.24
CA ASP A 22 7.94 0.00 1.31
C ASP A 22 8.58 -1.36 1.58
N ARG A 23 7.71 -2.34 1.84
CA ARG A 23 8.08 -3.65 2.37
C ARG A 23 7.45 -4.79 1.57
N GLY A 24 8.26 -5.82 1.32
CA GLY A 24 7.80 -7.06 0.70
C GLY A 24 7.28 -8.07 1.73
N ALA A 25 6.40 -8.96 1.29
CA ALA A 25 5.93 -10.11 2.04
C ALA A 25 5.80 -11.33 1.14
N HIS A 26 6.21 -12.48 1.66
CA HIS A 26 5.85 -13.76 1.07
C HIS A 26 4.43 -14.12 1.47
N LEU A 27 3.65 -14.52 0.48
CA LEU A 27 2.27 -14.97 0.63
C LEU A 27 2.21 -16.48 0.42
N GLN A 28 1.43 -17.15 1.27
CA GLN A 28 1.15 -18.57 1.14
C GLN A 28 -0.34 -18.84 1.27
N HIS A 29 -0.93 -19.42 0.23
CA HIS A 29 -2.32 -19.87 0.25
C HIS A 29 -2.43 -21.27 0.86
N ALA A 30 -3.64 -21.64 1.30
CA ALA A 30 -3.91 -22.93 1.92
C ALA A 30 -3.76 -24.12 0.96
N ASP A 31 -3.96 -23.91 -0.35
CA ASP A 31 -3.77 -24.92 -1.40
C ASP A 31 -2.32 -25.08 -1.86
N GLY A 32 -1.37 -24.34 -1.26
CA GLY A 32 0.04 -24.40 -1.56
C GLY A 32 0.54 -23.35 -2.56
N ARG A 33 -0.33 -22.53 -3.16
CA ARG A 33 0.10 -21.39 -3.99
C ARG A 33 0.96 -20.42 -3.18
N GLN A 34 1.92 -19.81 -3.88
CA GLN A 34 2.82 -18.81 -3.33
C GLN A 34 2.80 -17.57 -4.21
N ALA A 35 2.95 -16.41 -3.58
CA ALA A 35 3.07 -15.13 -4.25
C ALA A 35 3.95 -14.20 -3.41
N VAL A 36 4.30 -13.05 -3.96
CA VAL A 36 4.93 -11.95 -3.21
C VAL A 36 4.04 -10.72 -3.31
N LEU A 37 3.82 -10.07 -2.17
CA LEU A 37 3.19 -8.76 -2.11
C LEU A 37 4.25 -7.73 -1.76
N TYR A 38 4.38 -6.67 -2.55
CA TYR A 38 5.18 -5.51 -2.20
C TYR A 38 4.27 -4.32 -1.92
N CYS A 39 4.34 -3.76 -0.72
CA CYS A 39 3.53 -2.61 -0.30
C CYS A 39 4.32 -1.32 -0.45
N ARG A 40 3.79 -0.38 -1.24
CA ARG A 40 4.25 1.01 -1.33
C ARG A 40 3.25 1.90 -0.62
N VAL A 41 3.70 2.81 0.23
CA VAL A 41 2.79 3.70 0.95
C VAL A 41 3.13 5.16 0.64
N ASP A 42 2.13 5.91 0.20
CA ASP A 42 2.21 7.36 0.00
C ASP A 42 1.14 8.12 0.80
N THR A 43 1.16 9.44 0.65
CA THR A 43 0.09 10.33 1.12
C THR A 43 -0.79 10.71 -0.05
N GLY A 44 -2.10 10.50 0.11
CA GLY A 44 -3.13 10.87 -0.85
C GLY A 44 -4.03 12.00 -0.36
N TRP A 45 -4.69 12.64 -1.33
CA TRP A 45 -5.77 13.61 -1.12
C TRP A 45 -6.86 13.36 -2.14
N THR A 46 -8.12 13.48 -1.71
CA THR A 46 -9.28 13.34 -2.60
C THR A 46 -9.89 14.71 -2.86
N CYS A 47 -10.20 15.01 -4.13
CA CYS A 47 -10.97 16.20 -4.47
C CYS A 47 -12.42 16.03 -4.00
N ALA A 48 -12.74 16.56 -2.82
CA ALA A 48 -14.05 16.46 -2.16
C ALA A 48 -15.08 17.50 -2.66
N GLY A 49 -14.72 18.31 -3.67
CA GLY A 49 -15.61 19.27 -4.31
C GLY A 49 -14.86 20.38 -5.04
N GLY A 50 -15.57 21.17 -5.83
CA GLY A 50 -14.98 22.31 -6.53
C GLY A 50 -15.83 22.83 -7.69
N HIS A 51 -15.43 23.99 -8.21
CA HIS A 51 -15.89 24.57 -9.48
C HIS A 51 -14.69 25.07 -10.28
N LEU A 52 -14.94 25.75 -11.41
CA LEU A 52 -13.93 26.15 -12.39
C LEU A 52 -12.65 26.78 -11.79
N TRP A 53 -12.76 27.61 -10.74
CA TRP A 53 -11.64 28.32 -10.13
C TRP A 53 -11.30 27.90 -8.69
N TRP A 54 -11.91 26.82 -8.17
CA TRP A 54 -11.58 26.33 -6.83
C TRP A 54 -11.79 24.83 -6.66
N ARG A 55 -10.94 24.22 -5.83
CA ARG A 55 -11.05 22.84 -5.38
C ARG A 55 -11.07 22.81 -3.86
N ARG A 56 -11.84 21.89 -3.28
CA ARG A 56 -11.79 21.49 -1.88
C ARG A 56 -11.20 20.08 -1.82
N TRP A 57 -10.09 19.96 -1.11
CA TRP A 57 -9.40 18.70 -0.90
C TRP A 57 -9.79 18.10 0.46
N SER A 58 -9.73 16.79 0.58
CA SER A 58 -9.80 16.10 1.87
C SER A 58 -8.58 16.45 2.73
N ALA A 59 -8.62 16.08 4.01
CA ALA A 59 -7.42 15.91 4.80
C ALA A 59 -6.48 14.86 4.13
N PRO A 60 -5.15 14.95 4.36
CA PRO A 60 -4.22 13.92 3.90
C PRO A 60 -4.57 12.56 4.51
N HIS A 61 -4.41 11.50 3.73
CA HIS A 61 -4.62 10.13 4.17
C HIS A 61 -3.55 9.21 3.60
N TYR A 62 -3.29 8.09 4.27
CA TYR A 62 -2.45 7.06 3.68
C TYR A 62 -3.14 6.42 2.48
N ARG A 63 -2.35 6.19 1.45
CA ARG A 63 -2.69 5.35 0.32
C ARG A 63 -1.61 4.27 0.22
N LEU A 64 -2.07 3.02 0.18
CA LEU A 64 -1.22 1.85 0.02
C LEU A 64 -1.43 1.32 -1.39
N GLU A 65 -0.35 1.19 -2.14
CA GLU A 65 -0.30 0.50 -3.42
C GLU A 65 0.35 -0.87 -3.19
N GLY A 66 -0.40 -1.93 -3.44
CA GLY A 66 0.08 -3.30 -3.35
C GLY A 66 0.39 -3.82 -4.74
N LEU A 67 1.62 -4.28 -4.93
CA LEU A 67 2.09 -4.94 -6.14
C LEU A 67 2.15 -6.45 -5.89
N TRP A 68 1.37 -7.21 -6.66
CA TRP A 68 1.26 -8.66 -6.55
C TRP A 68 2.13 -9.35 -7.59
N PHE A 69 3.01 -10.21 -7.13
CA PHE A 69 3.97 -10.94 -7.96
C PHE A 69 3.73 -12.45 -7.89
N GLU A 70 3.80 -13.08 -9.05
CA GLU A 70 3.87 -14.54 -9.22
C GLU A 70 5.05 -14.83 -10.15
N ASP A 71 5.90 -15.81 -9.81
CA ASP A 71 7.08 -16.18 -10.60
C ASP A 71 7.96 -14.99 -11.03
N ASP A 72 8.16 -14.01 -10.13
CA ASP A 72 8.90 -12.76 -10.33
C ASP A 72 8.26 -11.72 -11.28
N ASP A 73 7.08 -11.99 -11.85
CA ASP A 73 6.34 -11.05 -12.68
C ASP A 73 5.21 -10.37 -11.89
N VAL A 74 4.99 -9.06 -12.15
CA VAL A 74 3.81 -8.36 -11.62
C VAL A 74 2.58 -8.83 -12.37
N VAL A 75 1.67 -9.50 -11.66
CA VAL A 75 0.42 -10.02 -12.24
C VAL A 75 -0.76 -9.09 -11.91
N ASN A 76 -0.69 -8.36 -10.79
CA ASN A 76 -1.77 -7.47 -10.38
C ASN A 76 -1.25 -6.31 -9.53
N ASP A 77 -1.98 -5.22 -9.51
CA ASP A 77 -1.76 -4.08 -8.64
C ASP A 77 -3.09 -3.57 -8.07
N PHE A 78 -3.03 -2.97 -6.88
CA PHE A 78 -4.22 -2.40 -6.26
C PHE A 78 -3.89 -1.22 -5.36
N ILE A 79 -4.87 -0.35 -5.18
CA ILE A 79 -4.74 0.83 -4.33
C ILE A 79 -5.79 0.76 -3.21
N LEU A 80 -5.33 0.89 -1.97
CA LEU A 80 -6.15 0.93 -0.77
C LEU A 80 -6.01 2.27 -0.05
N PHE A 81 -7.12 2.79 0.44
CA PHE A 81 -7.19 3.95 1.33
C PHE A 81 -8.48 3.88 2.15
N GLY A 82 -8.59 4.72 3.18
CA GLY A 82 -9.79 4.81 4.02
C GLY A 82 -10.16 3.47 4.66
N LYS A 83 -11.45 3.08 4.58
CA LYS A 83 -11.97 1.87 5.22
C LYS A 83 -11.28 0.59 4.73
N ARG A 84 -11.02 0.47 3.42
CA ARG A 84 -10.39 -0.72 2.84
C ARG A 84 -8.96 -0.90 3.34
N LEU A 85 -8.21 0.21 3.46
CA LEU A 85 -6.87 0.17 4.06
C LEU A 85 -6.95 -0.26 5.54
N ALA A 86 -7.88 0.30 6.32
CA ALA A 86 -8.04 -0.07 7.72
C ALA A 86 -8.38 -1.56 7.91
N GLU A 87 -9.24 -2.12 7.05
CA GLU A 87 -9.58 -3.55 7.03
C GLU A 87 -8.34 -4.40 6.68
N THR A 88 -7.60 -4.05 5.62
CA THR A 88 -6.37 -4.77 5.24
C THR A 88 -5.28 -4.69 6.31
N LEU A 89 -5.12 -3.56 6.99
CA LEU A 89 -4.19 -3.47 8.12
C LEU A 89 -4.62 -4.38 9.28
N ASN A 90 -5.93 -4.57 9.50
CA ASN A 90 -6.40 -5.55 10.48
C ASN A 90 -5.98 -6.95 10.06
N ASP A 91 -6.16 -7.32 8.80
CA ASP A 91 -5.72 -8.62 8.31
C ASP A 91 -4.20 -8.83 8.51
N PHE A 92 -3.39 -7.79 8.22
CA PHE A 92 -1.94 -7.86 8.41
C PHE A 92 -1.52 -8.09 9.86
N ASP A 93 -2.20 -7.47 10.84
CA ASP A 93 -1.94 -7.71 12.27
C ASP A 93 -2.23 -9.16 12.66
N TRP A 94 -3.12 -9.83 11.93
CA TRP A 94 -3.46 -11.23 12.14
C TRP A 94 -2.55 -12.17 11.31
N GLY A 95 -1.55 -11.62 10.63
CA GLY A 95 -0.61 -12.35 9.79
C GLY A 95 -1.23 -12.88 8.50
N VAL A 96 -2.29 -12.24 8.02
CA VAL A 96 -3.03 -12.67 6.82
C VAL A 96 -3.27 -11.50 5.86
N PHE A 97 -3.57 -11.82 4.61
CA PHE A 97 -3.98 -10.87 3.59
C PHE A 97 -5.14 -11.46 2.81
N VAL A 98 -6.25 -10.72 2.72
CA VAL A 98 -7.42 -11.14 1.96
C VAL A 98 -7.41 -10.45 0.59
N PHE A 99 -7.29 -11.25 -0.47
CA PHE A 99 -7.27 -10.76 -1.85
C PHE A 99 -8.27 -11.55 -2.69
N VAL A 100 -9.21 -10.83 -3.33
CA VAL A 100 -10.28 -11.43 -4.17
C VAL A 100 -11.05 -12.54 -3.42
N GLY A 101 -11.25 -12.37 -2.11
CA GLY A 101 -11.95 -13.33 -1.26
C GLY A 101 -11.12 -14.55 -0.83
N GLU A 102 -9.87 -14.65 -1.27
CA GLU A 102 -8.92 -15.67 -0.84
C GLU A 102 -8.05 -15.16 0.31
N GLN A 103 -7.73 -16.04 1.26
CA GLN A 103 -6.92 -15.70 2.42
C GLN A 103 -5.49 -16.26 2.27
N TRP A 104 -4.52 -15.39 2.41
CA TRP A 104 -3.10 -15.69 2.26
C TRP A 104 -2.38 -15.46 3.58
N LYS A 105 -1.55 -16.40 4.03
CA LYS A 105 -0.65 -16.18 5.16
C LYS A 105 0.46 -15.22 4.74
N VAL A 106 0.73 -14.23 5.59
CA VAL A 106 1.72 -13.18 5.33
C VAL A 106 2.96 -13.44 6.16
N ARG A 107 4.11 -13.50 5.49
CA ARG A 107 5.42 -13.46 6.12
C ARG A 107 6.21 -12.29 5.57
N TRP A 108 6.30 -11.23 6.35
CA TRP A 108 7.06 -10.03 5.99
C TRP A 108 8.53 -10.34 5.78
N MET A 109 9.09 -9.80 4.70
CA MET A 109 10.53 -9.74 4.46
C MET A 109 11.17 -8.79 5.48
N ASP A 110 12.46 -8.97 5.77
CA ASP A 110 13.21 -7.94 6.48
C ASP A 110 13.52 -6.74 5.56
N ALA A 111 14.19 -5.73 6.11
CA ALA A 111 14.50 -4.50 5.39
C ALA A 111 15.48 -4.71 4.24
N ASP A 112 16.45 -5.62 4.39
CA ASP A 112 17.46 -5.89 3.37
C ASP A 112 16.87 -6.69 2.21
N ALA A 113 16.07 -7.71 2.51
CA ALA A 113 15.31 -8.48 1.52
C ALA A 113 14.29 -7.59 0.77
N SER A 114 13.59 -6.70 1.47
CA SER A 114 12.66 -5.76 0.82
C SER A 114 13.39 -4.77 -0.09
N ARG A 115 14.56 -4.27 0.33
CA ARG A 115 15.40 -3.40 -0.50
C ARG A 115 15.92 -4.13 -1.73
N ALA A 116 16.45 -5.35 -1.57
CA ALA A 116 16.95 -6.15 -2.68
C ALA A 116 15.83 -6.51 -3.68
N PHE A 117 14.64 -6.84 -3.18
CA PHE A 117 13.47 -7.08 -4.02
C PHE A 117 13.10 -5.83 -4.82
N ARG A 118 13.00 -4.68 -4.14
CA ARG A 118 12.72 -3.39 -4.78
C ARG A 118 13.71 -3.08 -5.91
N GLU A 119 15.01 -3.22 -5.65
CA GLU A 119 16.05 -2.95 -6.63
C GLU A 119 16.01 -3.92 -7.82
N ARG A 120 15.75 -5.21 -7.56
CA ARG A 120 15.63 -6.23 -8.60
C ARG A 120 14.49 -5.96 -9.58
N HIS A 121 13.36 -5.46 -9.06
CA HIS A 121 12.14 -5.21 -9.83
C HIS A 121 11.97 -3.74 -10.24
N ASP A 122 12.99 -2.90 -10.06
CA ASP A 122 12.99 -1.46 -10.37
C ASP A 122 11.76 -0.71 -9.80
N ILE A 123 11.35 -1.08 -8.58
CA ILE A 123 10.17 -0.49 -7.95
C ILE A 123 10.54 0.87 -7.35
N GLU A 124 10.02 1.96 -7.91
CA GLU A 124 10.22 3.28 -7.35
C GLU A 124 9.48 3.43 -6.01
N VAL A 125 10.13 3.96 -4.98
CA VAL A 125 9.46 4.36 -3.74
C VAL A 125 9.12 5.84 -3.77
N TYR A 126 7.94 6.18 -3.27
CA TYR A 126 7.50 7.57 -3.18
C TYR A 126 8.46 8.33 -2.24
N ARG A 127 9.21 9.28 -2.79
CA ARG A 127 10.05 10.17 -1.97
C ARG A 127 9.12 11.11 -1.20
N LEU A 128 9.11 10.93 0.13
CA LEU A 128 8.40 11.79 1.08
C LEU A 128 8.93 13.22 1.11
#